data_AF-A0AA37SVI0-F1
#
_entry.id   AF-A0AA37SVI0-F1
#
_cell.length_a   1.000
_cell.length_b   1.000
_cell.length_c   1.000
_cell.angle_alpha   90.00
_cell.angle_beta   90.00
_cell.angle_gamma   90.00
#
_symmetry.space_group_name_H-M   'P 1'
#
loop_
_entity.id
_entity.type
_entity.pdbx_description
1 polymer ?
#
loop_
_entity_poly.entity_id
_entity_poly.type
_entity_poly.pdbx_seq_one_letter_code
_entity_poly.pdbx_strand_id
1 'polypeptide(L)'
;MVGLKANDNTTLVNTQPSFNNDKVLLETQFTPVVLENLQGKLIVLPELQGRAMVGTFKVAKEDPFHDKSLGWINRRYLQNKHTDPGAAVGGSTRLWFGSEKGPYAIFFAPGKPQTVPNIRVPDAISMDEYKIVRRSTSSVHMQATADILNYSKFVFEVDIQRSISLINEGDLLKALSISSLDTVNAFAYEAHTKIKNVGSADWTAKTGMLSIWDLSAFDPSDNNTVVMPIRGSLTEPTAYFNENSTSHYRIMDDIVYYRANAKYMNKIGIPIENTKPVLGSYDSENNLLTIITFSFNPADKYYNNAVWFEDGYEAHKGEAINVFNDGSVGGKPPFGPFYELETSSSARPLKAGETHSHTHKVFHVTGERHTLNQISENLFGVDLATIENVFKD
;
A
#
# COMPACT_ATOMS: atom_id res chain seq x y z
N MET A 1 9.39 1.80 -14.24
CA MET A 1 8.50 2.98 -14.28
C MET A 1 7.10 2.40 -14.27
N VAL A 2 6.45 2.41 -13.10
CA VAL A 2 5.07 1.94 -12.88
C VAL A 2 4.16 2.61 -13.90
N GLY A 3 3.07 1.94 -14.31
CA GLY A 3 2.10 2.41 -15.31
C GLY A 3 1.34 3.70 -14.97
N LEU A 4 1.83 4.46 -14.00
CA LEU A 4 1.36 5.77 -13.62
C LEU A 4 1.86 6.80 -14.65
N LYS A 5 0.96 7.66 -15.12
CA LYS A 5 1.32 8.81 -15.96
C LYS A 5 1.46 10.06 -15.09
N ALA A 6 2.53 10.82 -15.31
CA ALA A 6 2.72 12.13 -14.69
C ALA A 6 1.71 13.15 -15.26
N ASN A 7 1.23 14.09 -14.44
CA ASN A 7 0.27 15.12 -14.83
C ASN A 7 0.96 16.44 -15.22
N ASP A 8 0.36 17.18 -16.17
CA ASP A 8 0.83 18.51 -16.61
C ASP A 8 0.66 19.58 -15.51
N ASN A 9 1.64 20.48 -15.43
CA ASN A 9 1.82 21.49 -14.38
C ASN A 9 0.84 22.67 -14.54
N THR A 10 -0.22 22.69 -13.75
CA THR A 10 -0.89 23.94 -13.35
C THR A 10 -1.12 23.97 -11.84
N THR A 11 -0.83 25.14 -11.25
CA THR A 11 -0.70 25.41 -9.81
C THR A 11 -2.01 25.21 -9.04
N LEU A 12 -2.00 24.30 -8.05
CA LEU A 12 -3.01 24.26 -7.00
C LEU A 12 -2.59 25.18 -5.85
N VAL A 13 -3.57 25.91 -5.31
CA VAL A 13 -3.43 26.64 -4.05
C VAL A 13 -3.21 25.61 -2.93
N ASN A 14 -2.08 25.77 -2.25
CA ASN A 14 -1.55 24.91 -1.21
C ASN A 14 -2.40 24.99 0.07
N THR A 15 -3.60 24.40 0.05
CA THR A 15 -4.39 24.18 1.26
C THR A 15 -4.02 22.82 1.84
N GLN A 16 -3.82 22.76 3.17
CA GLN A 16 -3.54 21.51 3.85
C GLN A 16 -4.65 20.48 3.56
N PRO A 17 -4.29 19.21 3.25
CA PRO A 17 -5.24 18.12 3.09
C PRO A 17 -6.27 18.04 4.22
N SER A 18 -7.56 18.04 3.88
CA SER A 18 -8.67 17.90 4.83
C SER A 18 -9.59 16.75 4.42
N PHE A 19 -9.99 15.95 5.40
CA PHE A 19 -10.85 14.78 5.22
C PHE A 19 -12.22 15.18 4.66
N ASN A 20 -12.83 16.24 5.19
CA ASN A 20 -14.10 16.75 4.66
C ASN A 20 -13.96 17.28 3.23
N ASN A 21 -12.87 18.01 2.92
CA ASN A 21 -12.63 18.51 1.56
C ASN A 21 -12.40 17.35 0.59
N ASP A 22 -11.66 16.32 1.00
CA ASP A 22 -11.44 15.11 0.21
C ASP A 22 -12.75 14.37 -0.03
N LYS A 23 -13.60 14.24 0.99
CA LYS A 23 -14.94 13.67 0.84
C LYS A 23 -15.76 14.43 -0.21
N VAL A 24 -15.83 15.76 -0.11
CA VAL A 24 -16.57 16.60 -1.06
C VAL A 24 -16.02 16.46 -2.48
N LEU A 25 -14.69 16.42 -2.62
CA LEU A 25 -14.04 16.19 -3.91
C LEU A 25 -14.47 14.84 -4.51
N LEU A 26 -14.44 13.77 -3.71
CA LEU A 26 -14.81 12.43 -4.17
C LEU A 26 -16.30 12.31 -4.50
N GLU A 27 -17.17 13.01 -3.77
CA GLU A 27 -18.63 13.09 -4.03
C GLU A 27 -18.97 13.76 -5.36
N THR A 28 -18.02 14.44 -6.01
CA THR A 28 -18.27 15.01 -7.35
C THR A 28 -18.42 13.96 -8.44
N GLN A 29 -17.92 12.73 -8.21
CA GLN A 29 -17.86 11.67 -9.22
C GLN A 29 -18.21 10.28 -8.70
N PHE A 30 -18.15 10.06 -7.40
CA PHE A 30 -18.34 8.76 -6.76
C PHE A 30 -19.33 8.86 -5.60
N THR A 31 -19.63 7.71 -4.97
CA THR A 31 -20.52 7.58 -3.82
C THR A 31 -19.74 7.07 -2.61
N PRO A 32 -19.00 7.94 -1.89
CA PRO A 32 -18.08 7.47 -0.87
C PRO A 32 -18.80 6.84 0.33
N VAL A 33 -18.30 5.68 0.76
CA VAL A 33 -18.69 5.03 1.99
C VAL A 33 -17.80 5.57 3.11
N VAL A 34 -18.38 6.34 4.01
CA VAL A 34 -17.70 6.77 5.25
C VAL A 34 -17.93 5.72 6.33
N LEU A 35 -16.83 5.16 6.85
CA LEU A 35 -16.79 4.34 8.05
C LEU A 35 -16.36 5.19 9.23
N GLU A 36 -16.88 4.91 10.42
CA GLU A 36 -16.52 5.63 11.65
C GLU A 36 -16.60 4.75 12.91
N ASN A 37 -15.73 5.07 13.88
CA ASN A 37 -15.78 4.55 15.25
C ASN A 37 -15.44 5.68 16.24
N LEU A 38 -15.06 5.33 17.48
CA LEU A 38 -14.68 6.32 18.49
C LEU A 38 -13.32 6.97 18.19
N GLN A 39 -12.43 6.28 17.49
CA GLN A 39 -11.06 6.68 17.22
C GLN A 39 -10.88 7.50 15.93
N GLY A 40 -11.71 7.26 14.90
CA GLY A 40 -11.53 7.94 13.63
C GLY A 40 -12.57 7.60 12.56
N LYS A 41 -12.31 8.12 11.36
CA LYS A 41 -13.14 7.92 10.17
C LYS A 41 -12.29 7.49 8.98
N LEU A 42 -12.90 6.78 8.04
CA LEU A 42 -12.27 6.33 6.79
C LEU A 42 -13.23 6.49 5.62
N ILE A 43 -12.73 7.02 4.50
CA ILE A 43 -13.47 7.04 3.24
C ILE A 43 -13.09 5.81 2.42
N VAL A 44 -14.09 5.07 1.93
CA VAL A 44 -13.93 3.91 1.05
C VAL A 44 -14.70 4.15 -0.24
N LEU A 45 -14.12 3.78 -1.39
CA LEU A 45 -14.76 3.86 -2.70
C LEU A 45 -14.98 2.47 -3.29
N PRO A 46 -16.21 1.93 -3.20
CA PRO A 46 -16.62 0.73 -3.94
C PRO A 46 -16.37 0.86 -5.44
N GLU A 47 -16.66 2.02 -6.04
CA GLU A 47 -16.52 2.28 -7.48
C GLU A 47 -15.07 2.27 -7.99
N LEU A 48 -14.08 2.34 -7.09
CA LEU A 48 -12.67 2.21 -7.44
C LEU A 48 -12.08 1.01 -6.71
N GLN A 49 -12.48 -0.20 -7.12
CA GLN A 49 -11.99 -1.50 -6.63
C GLN A 49 -12.08 -1.71 -5.11
N GLY A 50 -13.04 -1.06 -4.44
CA GLY A 50 -13.17 -1.14 -2.98
C GLY A 50 -11.96 -0.61 -2.21
N ARG A 51 -11.30 0.43 -2.72
CA ARG A 51 -10.12 1.05 -2.08
C ARG A 51 -10.49 1.95 -0.91
N ALA A 52 -9.62 1.99 0.10
CA ALA A 52 -9.64 3.02 1.12
C ALA A 52 -8.90 4.26 0.60
N MET A 53 -9.50 5.44 0.77
CA MET A 53 -9.00 6.69 0.21
C MET A 53 -8.14 7.45 1.21
N VAL A 54 -8.76 8.01 2.25
CA VAL A 54 -8.09 8.72 3.33
C VAL A 54 -8.83 8.47 4.65
N GLY A 55 -8.07 8.40 5.73
CA GLY A 55 -8.59 8.39 7.10
C GLY A 55 -8.47 9.74 7.79
N THR A 56 -9.01 9.86 9.00
CA THR A 56 -8.72 10.97 9.92
C THR A 56 -8.98 10.55 11.36
N PHE A 57 -8.29 11.18 12.31
CA PHE A 57 -8.55 10.98 13.73
C PHE A 57 -9.85 11.68 14.16
N LYS A 58 -10.53 11.11 15.15
CA LYS A 58 -11.68 11.75 15.79
C LYS A 58 -11.22 12.49 17.05
N VAL A 59 -10.77 13.72 16.85
CA VAL A 59 -10.15 14.57 17.89
C VAL A 59 -10.93 15.87 18.10
N ALA A 60 -10.58 16.62 19.15
CA ALA A 60 -11.13 17.95 19.40
C ALA A 60 -10.76 18.93 18.27
N LYS A 61 -11.54 20.00 18.08
CA LYS A 61 -11.35 20.94 16.95
C LYS A 61 -10.03 21.69 16.98
N GLU A 62 -9.46 21.80 18.17
CA GLU A 62 -8.24 22.53 18.50
C GLU A 62 -7.00 21.66 18.31
N ASP A 63 -7.17 20.35 18.17
CA ASP A 63 -6.08 19.40 17.89
C ASP A 63 -5.54 19.63 16.46
N PRO A 64 -4.22 19.69 16.25
CA PRO A 64 -3.62 19.91 14.94
C PRO A 64 -3.95 18.83 13.89
N PHE A 65 -4.43 17.65 14.32
CA PHE A 65 -4.90 16.59 13.45
C PHE A 65 -6.40 16.64 13.18
N HIS A 66 -7.15 17.60 13.74
CA HIS A 66 -8.57 17.74 13.44
C HIS A 66 -8.81 17.91 11.93
N ASP A 67 -9.61 17.01 11.38
CA ASP A 67 -9.96 16.96 9.95
C ASP A 67 -8.75 16.77 9.02
N LYS A 68 -7.54 16.48 9.52
CA LYS A 68 -6.37 16.21 8.68
C LYS A 68 -6.53 14.85 8.00
N SER A 69 -6.29 14.80 6.69
CA SER A 69 -6.30 13.55 5.94
C SER A 69 -5.07 12.69 6.27
N LEU A 70 -5.31 11.40 6.50
CA LEU A 70 -4.28 10.37 6.69
C LEU A 70 -4.30 9.46 5.47
N GLY A 71 -3.31 9.61 4.61
CA GLY A 71 -3.23 8.95 3.31
C GLY A 71 -3.18 9.95 2.16
N TRP A 72 -2.62 9.51 1.04
CA TRP A 72 -2.46 10.33 -0.14
C TRP A 72 -3.48 9.96 -1.22
N ILE A 73 -4.13 10.98 -1.79
CA ILE A 73 -4.95 10.88 -3.00
C ILE A 73 -4.52 11.98 -3.97
N ASN A 74 -4.66 11.72 -5.26
CA ASN A 74 -4.32 12.70 -6.28
C ASN A 74 -5.45 13.71 -6.47
N ARG A 75 -5.50 14.69 -5.54
CA ARG A 75 -6.54 15.73 -5.50
C ARG A 75 -6.67 16.47 -6.82
N ARG A 76 -5.54 16.72 -7.52
CA ARG A 76 -5.53 17.36 -8.84
C ARG A 76 -6.22 16.50 -9.90
N TYR A 77 -5.84 15.22 -9.98
CA TYR A 77 -6.42 14.30 -10.94
C TYR A 77 -7.93 14.13 -10.69
N LEU A 78 -8.32 13.95 -9.42
CA LEU A 78 -9.69 13.69 -9.00
C LEU A 78 -10.67 14.87 -9.18
N GLN A 79 -10.19 16.06 -9.57
CA GLN A 79 -11.06 17.15 -10.03
C GLN A 79 -11.73 16.85 -11.39
N ASN A 80 -11.18 15.89 -12.14
CA ASN A 80 -11.64 15.50 -13.46
C ASN A 80 -12.15 14.05 -13.45
N LYS A 81 -13.02 13.72 -14.40
CA LYS A 81 -13.58 12.37 -14.54
C LYS A 81 -12.47 11.31 -14.59
N HIS A 82 -12.54 10.30 -13.73
CA HIS A 82 -11.64 9.15 -13.83
C HIS A 82 -11.92 8.35 -15.12
N THR A 83 -10.96 8.36 -16.04
CA THR A 83 -11.07 7.66 -17.35
C THR A 83 -9.81 6.91 -17.74
N ASP A 84 -8.74 6.98 -16.95
CA ASP A 84 -7.46 6.34 -17.26
C ASP A 84 -7.17 5.25 -16.21
N PRO A 85 -7.20 3.95 -16.59
CA PRO A 85 -6.86 2.85 -15.69
C PRO A 85 -5.44 2.91 -15.12
N GLY A 86 -4.54 3.65 -15.78
CA GLY A 86 -3.17 3.88 -15.32
C GLY A 86 -3.00 5.13 -14.47
N ALA A 87 -4.06 5.87 -14.14
CA ALA A 87 -3.90 7.10 -13.36
C ALA A 87 -3.43 6.82 -11.92
N ALA A 88 -2.52 7.67 -11.44
CA ALA A 88 -2.12 7.70 -10.04
C ALA A 88 -3.25 8.32 -9.21
N VAL A 89 -4.30 7.55 -8.89
CA VAL A 89 -5.42 8.02 -8.06
C VAL A 89 -5.03 8.13 -6.59
N GLY A 90 -4.11 7.26 -6.13
CA GLY A 90 -3.74 7.11 -4.73
C GLY A 90 -4.70 6.20 -3.97
N GLY A 91 -4.81 6.45 -2.68
CA GLY A 91 -5.57 5.69 -1.71
C GLY A 91 -4.69 5.15 -0.59
N SER A 92 -5.17 5.30 0.64
CA SER A 92 -4.52 4.84 1.85
C SER A 92 -4.47 3.31 1.95
N THR A 93 -5.29 2.58 1.18
CA THR A 93 -5.04 1.16 0.81
C THR A 93 -5.79 0.81 -0.48
N ARG A 94 -5.09 0.30 -1.49
CA ARG A 94 -5.67 -0.15 -2.77
C ARG A 94 -5.21 -1.55 -3.16
N LEU A 95 -6.11 -2.33 -3.76
CA LEU A 95 -5.86 -3.69 -4.22
C LEU A 95 -5.13 -3.71 -5.57
N TRP A 96 -4.16 -4.59 -5.71
CA TRP A 96 -3.50 -4.97 -6.95
C TRP A 96 -3.35 -6.49 -6.98
N PHE A 97 -2.99 -7.02 -8.15
CA PHE A 97 -2.56 -8.41 -8.29
C PHE A 97 -1.19 -8.49 -8.94
N GLY A 98 -0.40 -9.49 -8.55
CA GLY A 98 0.84 -9.85 -9.24
C GLY A 98 0.63 -10.99 -10.24
N SER A 99 1.56 -11.18 -11.19
CA SER A 99 2.84 -10.47 -11.31
C SER A 99 2.75 -9.17 -12.13
N GLU A 100 3.56 -8.15 -11.77
CA GLU A 100 3.70 -6.92 -12.55
C GLU A 100 4.41 -7.17 -13.88
N LYS A 101 5.49 -7.97 -13.85
CA LYS A 101 6.36 -8.27 -14.99
C LYS A 101 6.63 -9.78 -15.12
N GLY A 102 7.29 -10.20 -16.20
CA GLY A 102 7.70 -11.59 -16.43
C GLY A 102 6.73 -12.38 -17.30
N PRO A 103 6.93 -13.70 -17.45
CA PRO A 103 6.14 -14.53 -18.35
C PRO A 103 4.67 -14.62 -17.96
N TYR A 104 4.34 -14.38 -16.68
CA TYR A 104 2.98 -14.42 -16.15
C TYR A 104 2.43 -13.04 -15.78
N ALA A 105 3.04 -11.96 -16.28
CA ALA A 105 2.60 -10.60 -16.02
C ALA A 105 1.13 -10.40 -16.40
N ILE A 106 0.38 -9.63 -15.62
CA ILE A 106 -1.01 -9.25 -15.94
C ILE A 106 -1.13 -7.83 -16.51
N PHE A 107 0.00 -7.11 -16.63
CA PHE A 107 0.03 -5.71 -17.03
C PHE A 107 0.45 -5.48 -18.48
N PHE A 108 0.56 -6.56 -19.28
CA PHE A 108 1.02 -6.48 -20.66
C PHE A 108 0.18 -7.39 -21.55
N ALA A 109 -0.20 -6.88 -22.72
CA ALA A 109 -0.84 -7.73 -23.71
C ALA A 109 0.15 -8.82 -24.20
N PRO A 110 -0.31 -10.07 -24.42
CA PRO A 110 0.54 -11.15 -24.89
C PRO A 110 1.35 -10.78 -26.14
N GLY A 111 2.67 -11.04 -26.10
CA GLY A 111 3.60 -10.77 -27.20
C GLY A 111 4.04 -9.31 -27.35
N LYS A 112 3.54 -8.37 -26.54
CA LYS A 112 4.05 -6.99 -26.52
C LYS A 112 5.33 -6.90 -25.68
N PRO A 113 6.34 -6.10 -26.10
CA PRO A 113 7.50 -5.83 -25.26
C PRO A 113 7.07 -5.30 -23.89
N GLN A 114 7.62 -5.85 -22.81
CA GLN A 114 7.30 -5.42 -21.44
C GLN A 114 8.06 -4.15 -21.08
N THR A 115 7.63 -3.04 -21.69
CA THR A 115 8.18 -1.69 -21.54
C THR A 115 7.09 -0.74 -21.04
N VAL A 116 7.49 0.39 -20.44
CA VAL A 116 6.56 1.38 -19.86
C VAL A 116 5.41 1.78 -20.80
N PRO A 117 5.64 2.06 -22.10
CA PRO A 117 4.55 2.43 -23.01
C PRO A 117 3.53 1.33 -23.29
N ASN A 118 3.86 0.07 -23.01
CA ASN A 118 2.99 -1.08 -23.23
C ASN A 118 2.28 -1.55 -21.95
N ILE A 119 2.49 -0.87 -20.81
CA ILE A 119 1.76 -1.18 -19.59
C ILE A 119 0.27 -0.95 -19.81
N ARG A 120 -0.53 -1.93 -19.39
CA ARG A 120 -1.99 -1.88 -19.36
C ARG A 120 -2.45 -2.39 -18.00
N VAL A 121 -3.06 -1.52 -17.21
CA VAL A 121 -3.67 -1.91 -15.94
C VAL A 121 -5.02 -2.58 -16.22
N PRO A 122 -5.30 -3.79 -15.67
CA PRO A 122 -6.61 -4.42 -15.76
C PRO A 122 -7.70 -3.57 -15.10
N ASP A 123 -8.88 -3.50 -15.73
CA ASP A 123 -10.02 -2.72 -15.21
C ASP A 123 -10.46 -3.18 -13.82
N ALA A 124 -10.38 -4.49 -13.56
CA ALA A 124 -10.65 -5.12 -12.26
C ALA A 124 -9.84 -4.56 -11.08
N ILE A 125 -8.72 -3.88 -11.36
CA ILE A 125 -7.87 -3.24 -10.33
C ILE A 125 -7.76 -1.71 -10.45
N SER A 126 -8.57 -1.07 -11.29
CA SER A 126 -8.57 0.41 -11.35
C SER A 126 -9.93 1.03 -11.66
N MET A 127 -10.73 0.41 -12.50
CA MET A 127 -11.96 1.00 -13.06
C MET A 127 -13.24 0.35 -12.51
N ASP A 128 -13.18 -0.92 -12.11
CA ASP A 128 -14.38 -1.68 -11.78
C ASP A 128 -14.92 -1.36 -10.38
N GLU A 129 -16.25 -1.30 -10.29
CA GLU A 129 -16.98 -1.22 -9.03
C GLU A 129 -17.02 -2.59 -8.35
N TYR A 130 -16.70 -2.61 -7.05
CA TYR A 130 -16.94 -3.77 -6.20
C TYR A 130 -18.26 -3.57 -5.47
N LYS A 131 -19.26 -4.40 -5.83
CA LYS A 131 -20.63 -4.27 -5.33
C LYS A 131 -20.66 -4.46 -3.82
N ILE A 132 -21.28 -3.54 -3.09
CA ILE A 132 -21.48 -3.69 -1.66
C ILE A 132 -22.43 -4.87 -1.40
N VAL A 133 -21.97 -5.87 -0.65
CA VAL A 133 -22.78 -7.02 -0.21
C VAL A 133 -23.24 -6.89 1.24
N ARG A 134 -22.48 -6.17 2.08
CA ARG A 134 -22.83 -5.89 3.48
C ARG A 134 -22.14 -4.61 3.94
N ARG A 135 -22.82 -3.83 4.78
CA ARG A 135 -22.25 -2.61 5.39
C ARG A 135 -22.69 -2.48 6.84
N SER A 136 -21.82 -1.88 7.65
CA SER A 136 -22.10 -1.36 8.99
C SER A 136 -21.55 0.07 9.11
N THR A 137 -21.60 0.65 10.31
CA THR A 137 -20.94 1.94 10.59
C THR A 137 -19.42 1.85 10.54
N SER A 138 -18.84 0.69 10.84
CA SER A 138 -17.39 0.49 10.94
C SER A 138 -16.82 -0.48 9.91
N SER A 139 -17.62 -1.03 9.00
CA SER A 139 -17.15 -1.93 7.95
C SER A 139 -17.98 -1.88 6.67
N VAL A 140 -17.34 -2.21 5.56
CA VAL A 140 -17.99 -2.46 4.26
C VAL A 140 -17.38 -3.71 3.62
N HIS A 141 -18.25 -4.62 3.18
CA HIS A 141 -17.90 -5.83 2.45
C HIS A 141 -18.39 -5.69 1.02
N MET A 142 -17.51 -5.98 0.08
CA MET A 142 -17.71 -5.75 -1.33
C MET A 142 -17.29 -6.99 -2.12
N GLN A 143 -17.88 -7.17 -3.30
CA GLN A 143 -17.61 -8.31 -4.16
C GLN A 143 -17.59 -7.90 -5.63
N ALA A 144 -16.66 -8.48 -6.39
CA ALA A 144 -16.58 -8.36 -7.83
C ALA A 144 -16.15 -9.69 -8.44
N THR A 145 -16.37 -9.84 -9.74
CA THR A 145 -15.83 -10.94 -10.55
C THR A 145 -15.03 -10.35 -11.69
N ALA A 146 -13.91 -10.96 -12.04
CA ALA A 146 -13.02 -10.45 -13.06
C ALA A 146 -12.37 -11.57 -13.88
N ASP A 147 -12.14 -11.28 -15.16
CA ASP A 147 -11.32 -12.08 -16.06
C ASP A 147 -9.98 -11.38 -16.26
N ILE A 148 -8.91 -11.94 -15.69
CA ILE A 148 -7.57 -11.35 -15.74
C ILE A 148 -6.71 -12.15 -16.72
N LEU A 149 -6.45 -11.57 -17.89
CA LEU A 149 -5.55 -12.15 -18.89
C LEU A 149 -4.09 -11.90 -18.52
N ASN A 150 -3.28 -12.96 -18.48
CA ASN A 150 -1.83 -12.82 -18.35
C ASN A 150 -1.08 -12.89 -19.68
N TYR A 151 0.20 -12.54 -19.63
CA TYR A 151 1.09 -12.48 -20.78
C TYR A 151 1.27 -13.84 -21.49
N SER A 152 1.15 -14.94 -20.74
CA SER A 152 1.18 -16.33 -21.24
C SER A 152 -0.18 -16.81 -21.80
N LYS A 153 -1.15 -15.91 -21.96
CA LYS A 153 -2.50 -16.17 -22.50
C LYS A 153 -3.39 -17.05 -21.61
N PHE A 154 -3.05 -17.20 -20.34
CA PHE A 154 -3.96 -17.79 -19.36
C PHE A 154 -4.93 -16.72 -18.86
N VAL A 155 -6.20 -17.07 -18.69
CA VAL A 155 -7.23 -16.19 -18.14
C VAL A 155 -7.57 -16.69 -16.74
N PHE A 156 -7.37 -15.84 -15.74
CA PHE A 156 -7.85 -16.08 -14.39
C PHE A 156 -9.29 -15.60 -14.28
N GLU A 157 -10.24 -16.53 -14.14
CA GLU A 157 -11.63 -16.23 -13.79
C GLU A 157 -11.73 -16.18 -12.25
N VAL A 158 -11.85 -14.97 -11.70
CA VAL A 158 -11.69 -14.71 -10.26
C VAL A 158 -12.95 -14.13 -9.65
N ASP A 159 -13.40 -14.71 -8.55
CA ASP A 159 -14.30 -14.04 -7.60
C ASP A 159 -13.47 -13.34 -6.53
N ILE A 160 -13.70 -12.04 -6.36
CA ILE A 160 -12.93 -11.15 -5.48
C ILE A 160 -13.88 -10.65 -4.39
N GLN A 161 -13.54 -10.96 -3.13
CA GLN A 161 -14.26 -10.49 -1.95
C GLN A 161 -13.32 -9.61 -1.15
N ARG A 162 -13.66 -8.33 -1.02
CA ARG A 162 -12.84 -7.35 -0.30
C ARG A 162 -13.66 -6.70 0.80
N SER A 163 -13.11 -6.66 2.00
CA SER A 163 -13.70 -5.94 3.13
C SER A 163 -12.74 -4.91 3.68
N ILE A 164 -13.26 -3.70 3.93
CA ILE A 164 -12.56 -2.65 4.67
C ILE A 164 -13.28 -2.47 6.01
N SER A 165 -12.55 -2.58 7.11
CA SER A 165 -13.10 -2.48 8.47
C SER A 165 -12.22 -1.66 9.39
N LEU A 166 -12.83 -0.87 10.27
CA LEU A 166 -12.11 -0.17 11.33
C LEU A 166 -11.76 -1.15 12.46
N ILE A 167 -10.56 -1.01 13.01
CA ILE A 167 -10.10 -1.81 14.15
C ILE A 167 -10.64 -1.17 15.44
N ASN A 168 -11.22 -1.97 16.33
CA ASN A 168 -11.72 -1.49 17.60
C ASN A 168 -10.57 -1.21 18.58
N GLU A 169 -10.84 -0.43 19.63
CA GLU A 169 -9.84 0.00 20.61
C GLU A 169 -9.09 -1.16 21.28
N GLY A 170 -9.77 -2.24 21.67
CA GLY A 170 -9.12 -3.38 22.33
C GLY A 170 -8.10 -4.07 21.42
N ASP A 171 -8.46 -4.29 20.15
CA ASP A 171 -7.55 -4.86 19.16
C ASP A 171 -6.43 -3.91 18.76
N LEU A 172 -6.71 -2.59 18.76
CA LEU A 172 -5.73 -1.53 18.51
C LEU A 172 -4.66 -1.50 19.61
N LEU A 173 -5.05 -1.47 20.88
CA LEU A 173 -4.16 -1.51 22.03
C LEU A 173 -3.27 -2.76 22.02
N LYS A 174 -3.88 -3.92 21.74
CA LYS A 174 -3.16 -5.19 21.61
C LYS A 174 -2.15 -5.18 20.46
N ALA A 175 -2.53 -4.67 19.29
CA ALA A 175 -1.66 -4.59 18.13
C ALA A 175 -0.48 -3.63 18.35
N LEU A 176 -0.71 -2.52 19.07
CA LEU A 176 0.30 -1.52 19.40
C LEU A 176 1.13 -1.86 20.65
N SER A 177 0.77 -2.93 21.37
CA SER A 177 1.41 -3.34 22.63
C SER A 177 1.45 -2.23 23.70
N ILE A 178 0.33 -1.51 23.86
CA ILE A 178 0.12 -0.46 24.88
C ILE A 178 -1.16 -0.73 25.68
N SER A 179 -1.29 -0.12 26.86
CA SER A 179 -2.41 -0.38 27.79
C SER A 179 -3.58 0.60 27.70
N SER A 180 -3.34 1.83 27.24
CA SER A 180 -4.41 2.82 27.01
C SER A 180 -4.03 3.79 25.87
N LEU A 181 -5.02 4.57 25.43
CA LEU A 181 -4.85 5.66 24.45
C LEU A 181 -4.80 7.05 25.12
N ASP A 182 -4.63 7.13 26.44
CA ASP A 182 -4.81 8.39 27.18
C ASP A 182 -3.86 9.52 26.73
N THR A 183 -2.68 9.15 26.22
CA THR A 183 -1.60 10.06 25.79
C THR A 183 -1.45 10.13 24.27
N VAL A 184 -2.24 9.37 23.51
CA VAL A 184 -2.11 9.25 22.06
C VAL A 184 -3.46 9.18 21.35
N ASN A 185 -3.55 9.84 20.21
CA ASN A 185 -4.59 9.61 19.24
C ASN A 185 -4.15 8.46 18.33
N ALA A 186 -4.93 7.39 18.30
CA ALA A 186 -4.65 6.22 17.47
C ALA A 186 -5.90 5.83 16.68
N PHE A 187 -5.72 5.50 15.41
CA PHE A 187 -6.78 5.05 14.51
C PHE A 187 -6.23 3.99 13.56
N ALA A 188 -7.02 2.95 13.27
CA ALA A 188 -6.56 1.87 12.42
C ALA A 188 -7.70 1.19 11.65
N TYR A 189 -7.33 0.58 10.53
CA TYR A 189 -8.24 -0.13 9.64
C TYR A 189 -7.56 -1.32 8.98
N GLU A 190 -8.38 -2.27 8.54
CA GLU A 190 -7.98 -3.51 7.90
C GLU A 190 -8.61 -3.57 6.50
N ALA A 191 -7.78 -3.88 5.51
CA ALA A 191 -8.21 -4.42 4.24
C ALA A 191 -7.99 -5.94 4.26
N HIS A 192 -9.07 -6.70 4.11
CA HIS A 192 -9.01 -8.14 3.93
C HIS A 192 -9.55 -8.49 2.55
N THR A 193 -8.74 -9.15 1.74
CA THR A 193 -9.11 -9.60 0.40
C THR A 193 -9.04 -11.11 0.34
N LYS A 194 -10.10 -11.73 -0.20
CA LYS A 194 -10.17 -13.14 -0.53
C LYS A 194 -10.46 -13.28 -2.01
N ILE A 195 -9.69 -14.12 -2.68
CA ILE A 195 -9.92 -14.50 -4.07
C ILE A 195 -10.31 -15.96 -4.16
N LYS A 196 -11.13 -16.30 -5.15
CA LYS A 196 -11.51 -17.66 -5.47
C LYS A 196 -11.33 -17.91 -6.96
N ASN A 197 -10.73 -19.05 -7.31
CA ASN A 197 -10.73 -19.54 -8.68
C ASN A 197 -12.14 -20.03 -9.02
N VAL A 198 -12.88 -19.30 -9.85
CA VAL A 198 -14.22 -19.70 -10.31
C VAL A 198 -14.22 -20.29 -11.72
N GLY A 199 -13.06 -20.29 -12.38
CA GLY A 199 -12.86 -20.95 -13.65
C GLY A 199 -12.77 -22.47 -13.51
N SER A 200 -12.71 -23.13 -14.67
CA SER A 200 -12.60 -24.59 -14.78
C SER A 200 -11.16 -25.12 -14.74
N ALA A 201 -10.17 -24.25 -14.93
CA ALA A 201 -8.75 -24.61 -14.97
C ALA A 201 -8.02 -24.24 -13.67
N ASP A 202 -7.12 -25.11 -13.24
CA ASP A 202 -6.27 -24.87 -12.08
C ASP A 202 -5.21 -23.81 -12.36
N TRP A 203 -4.92 -22.97 -11.36
CA TRP A 203 -3.79 -22.04 -11.40
C TRP A 203 -2.53 -22.77 -10.95
N THR A 204 -1.47 -22.68 -11.73
CA THR A 204 -0.23 -23.44 -11.50
C THR A 204 0.98 -22.58 -11.80
N ALA A 205 2.15 -22.96 -11.30
CA ALA A 205 3.41 -22.29 -11.65
C ALA A 205 3.74 -22.31 -13.17
N LYS A 206 3.05 -23.14 -13.98
CA LYS A 206 3.22 -23.17 -15.45
C LYS A 206 2.27 -22.23 -16.19
N THR A 207 1.11 -21.94 -15.60
CA THR A 207 0.09 -21.06 -16.18
C THR A 207 0.13 -19.66 -15.58
N GLY A 208 0.82 -19.51 -14.44
CA GLY A 208 0.85 -18.32 -13.61
C GLY A 208 -0.01 -18.47 -12.36
N MET A 209 0.30 -17.68 -11.34
CA MET A 209 -0.44 -17.64 -10.07
C MET A 209 -0.57 -16.20 -9.63
N LEU A 210 -1.76 -15.81 -9.17
CA LEU A 210 -2.00 -14.46 -8.67
C LEU A 210 -1.50 -14.34 -7.22
N SER A 211 -0.81 -13.24 -6.93
CA SER A 211 -0.61 -12.75 -5.57
C SER A 211 -1.58 -11.59 -5.34
N ILE A 212 -2.18 -11.54 -4.15
CA ILE A 212 -2.90 -10.36 -3.67
C ILE A 212 -1.85 -9.36 -3.17
N TRP A 213 -1.90 -8.11 -3.64
CA TRP A 213 -0.94 -7.06 -3.34
C TRP A 213 -1.70 -5.81 -2.89
N ASP A 214 -1.48 -5.34 -1.68
CA ASP A 214 -2.09 -4.12 -1.14
C ASP A 214 -1.03 -3.01 -1.05
N LEU A 215 -1.36 -1.83 -1.60
CA LEU A 215 -0.49 -0.66 -1.64
C LEU A 215 -1.15 0.48 -0.87
N SER A 216 -0.41 1.09 0.04
CA SER A 216 -0.91 2.17 0.90
C SER A 216 -0.07 3.43 0.69
N ALA A 217 -0.67 4.43 0.05
CA ALA A 217 -0.02 5.68 -0.30
C ALA A 217 -0.22 6.75 0.79
N PHE A 218 0.86 7.45 1.16
CA PHE A 218 0.88 8.46 2.20
C PHE A 218 1.60 9.74 1.75
N ASP A 219 1.21 10.87 2.34
CA ASP A 219 1.86 12.16 2.11
C ASP A 219 3.31 12.10 2.63
N PRO A 220 4.31 12.51 1.83
CA PRO A 220 5.71 12.49 2.25
C PRO A 220 6.05 13.73 3.08
N SER A 221 7.12 13.65 3.88
CA SER A 221 7.76 14.81 4.51
C SER A 221 9.28 14.73 4.38
N ASP A 222 9.97 15.84 4.63
CA ASP A 222 11.44 15.87 4.57
C ASP A 222 12.09 14.98 5.63
N ASN A 223 11.37 14.70 6.73
CA ASN A 223 11.82 13.91 7.86
C ASN A 223 11.02 12.60 8.01
N ASN A 224 10.50 12.06 6.91
CA ASN A 224 9.81 10.77 6.90
C ASN A 224 10.80 9.62 6.66
N THR A 225 10.92 8.73 7.66
CA THR A 225 11.76 7.53 7.60
C THR A 225 10.91 6.28 7.74
N VAL A 226 10.99 5.39 6.76
CA VAL A 226 10.42 4.04 6.78
C VAL A 226 11.36 3.10 7.54
N VAL A 227 10.78 2.21 8.33
CA VAL A 227 11.44 1.24 9.20
C VAL A 227 10.89 -0.14 8.89
N MET A 228 11.78 -1.07 8.54
CA MET A 228 11.45 -2.45 8.20
C MET A 228 12.38 -3.39 8.98
N PRO A 229 11.93 -3.91 10.13
CA PRO A 229 12.67 -4.94 10.85
C PRO A 229 12.80 -6.19 9.98
N ILE A 230 13.99 -6.79 9.98
CA ILE A 230 14.27 -8.00 9.20
C ILE A 230 14.62 -9.20 10.07
N ARG A 231 14.54 -10.40 9.50
CA ARG A 231 15.10 -11.64 10.07
C ARG A 231 16.45 -11.93 9.42
N GLY A 232 17.41 -12.35 10.22
CA GLY A 232 18.76 -12.61 9.73
C GLY A 232 19.39 -11.37 9.10
N SER A 233 20.44 -11.57 8.32
CA SER A 233 21.19 -10.48 7.70
C SER A 233 20.73 -10.24 6.26
N LEU A 234 20.75 -8.97 5.86
CA LEU A 234 20.50 -8.53 4.48
C LEU A 234 21.64 -7.62 4.06
N THR A 235 22.29 -7.94 2.94
CA THR A 235 23.37 -7.09 2.40
C THR A 235 22.81 -5.80 1.80
N GLU A 236 21.75 -5.92 1.01
CA GLU A 236 21.11 -4.81 0.32
C GLU A 236 19.65 -5.19 -0.02
N PRO A 237 18.66 -4.27 0.11
CA PRO A 237 17.31 -4.54 -0.38
C PRO A 237 17.25 -4.62 -1.90
N THR A 238 16.26 -5.31 -2.45
CA THR A 238 16.11 -5.43 -3.91
C THR A 238 15.79 -4.07 -4.54
N ALA A 239 16.54 -3.66 -5.56
CA ALA A 239 16.29 -2.43 -6.32
C ALA A 239 15.39 -2.69 -7.54
N TYR A 240 14.50 -1.75 -7.86
CA TYR A 240 13.52 -1.92 -8.96
C TYR A 240 13.66 -0.92 -10.10
N PHE A 241 13.49 0.38 -9.84
CA PHE A 241 13.41 1.40 -10.89
C PHE A 241 14.71 2.14 -11.14
N ASN A 242 15.45 2.40 -10.07
CA ASN A 242 16.77 2.98 -10.05
C ASN A 242 17.57 2.19 -9.01
N GLU A 243 18.90 2.22 -9.11
CA GLU A 243 19.80 1.64 -8.12
C GLU A 243 19.46 2.14 -6.71
N ASN A 244 19.78 1.37 -5.68
CA ASN A 244 19.61 1.90 -4.34
C ASN A 244 20.69 2.95 -4.06
N SER A 245 20.34 3.97 -3.28
CA SER A 245 21.28 5.00 -2.87
C SER A 245 21.42 5.01 -1.36
N THR A 246 22.66 5.00 -0.88
CA THR A 246 22.97 5.19 0.55
C THR A 246 22.48 6.54 1.07
N SER A 247 22.13 7.51 0.22
CA SER A 247 21.45 8.73 0.68
C SER A 247 19.99 8.48 1.13
N HIS A 248 19.40 7.34 0.75
CA HIS A 248 17.99 7.00 0.96
C HIS A 248 17.76 5.65 1.63
N TYR A 249 18.78 4.79 1.80
CA TYR A 249 18.65 3.59 2.63
C TYR A 249 19.85 3.35 3.55
N ARG A 250 19.60 2.69 4.68
CA ARG A 250 20.58 2.20 5.65
C ARG A 250 20.13 0.84 6.16
N ILE A 251 21.08 -0.02 6.54
CA ILE A 251 20.81 -1.26 7.27
C ILE A 251 21.62 -1.22 8.56
N MET A 252 20.94 -1.26 9.70
CA MET A 252 21.55 -1.21 11.04
C MET A 252 20.72 -2.08 11.98
N ASP A 253 21.39 -2.87 12.82
CA ASP A 253 20.76 -3.66 13.89
C ASP A 253 19.55 -4.49 13.44
N ASP A 254 19.70 -5.25 12.34
CA ASP A 254 18.63 -6.05 11.72
C ASP A 254 17.37 -5.25 11.34
N ILE A 255 17.55 -3.98 10.97
CA ILE A 255 16.50 -3.08 10.49
C ILE A 255 16.96 -2.39 9.21
N VAL A 256 16.10 -2.39 8.20
CA VAL A 256 16.26 -1.56 7.00
C VAL A 256 15.52 -0.25 7.22
N TYR A 257 16.24 0.85 7.06
CA TYR A 257 15.70 2.21 7.08
C TYR A 257 15.66 2.76 5.67
N TYR A 258 14.59 3.47 5.33
CA TYR A 258 14.46 4.11 4.03
C TYR A 258 13.88 5.52 4.12
N ARG A 259 14.53 6.50 3.49
CA ARG A 259 14.11 7.90 3.48
C ARG A 259 13.02 8.11 2.43
N ALA A 260 11.77 8.16 2.85
CA ALA A 260 10.60 8.25 1.97
C ALA A 260 10.06 9.70 1.90
N ASN A 261 10.90 10.59 1.38
CA ASN A 261 10.64 12.03 1.29
C ASN A 261 10.16 12.49 -0.10
N ALA A 262 9.88 11.56 -1.02
CA ALA A 262 9.52 11.84 -2.41
C ALA A 262 10.54 12.73 -3.17
N LYS A 263 11.83 12.70 -2.80
CA LYS A 263 12.91 13.41 -3.51
C LYS A 263 13.76 12.49 -4.39
N TYR A 264 13.51 11.20 -4.35
CA TYR A 264 14.23 10.20 -5.14
C TYR A 264 13.29 9.09 -5.59
N MET A 265 13.00 8.99 -6.88
CA MET A 265 12.13 7.90 -7.34
C MET A 265 12.88 6.58 -7.25
N ASN A 266 12.44 5.71 -6.37
CA ASN A 266 13.01 4.39 -6.23
C ASN A 266 12.00 3.49 -5.56
N LYS A 267 12.17 2.19 -5.76
CA LYS A 267 11.41 1.16 -5.06
C LYS A 267 12.39 0.14 -4.54
N ILE A 268 12.24 -0.19 -3.26
CA ILE A 268 12.99 -1.26 -2.61
C ILE A 268 12.07 -2.42 -2.24
N GLY A 269 12.61 -3.63 -2.21
CA GLY A 269 11.95 -4.85 -1.74
C GLY A 269 12.73 -5.52 -0.62
N ILE A 270 12.01 -6.18 0.30
CA ILE A 270 12.61 -7.04 1.33
C ILE A 270 12.44 -8.51 0.93
N PRO A 271 13.52 -9.27 0.75
CA PRO A 271 13.45 -10.70 0.45
C PRO A 271 12.64 -11.48 1.50
N ILE A 272 12.03 -12.60 1.07
CA ILE A 272 11.10 -13.39 1.90
C ILE A 272 11.81 -13.98 3.12
N GLU A 273 13.03 -14.46 2.94
CA GLU A 273 13.89 -14.99 4.00
C GLU A 273 14.18 -13.94 5.09
N ASN A 274 14.18 -12.66 4.73
CA ASN A 274 14.42 -11.54 5.63
C ASN A 274 13.12 -10.88 6.14
N THR A 275 11.96 -11.21 5.60
CA THR A 275 10.71 -10.50 5.90
C THR A 275 10.19 -10.79 7.30
N LYS A 276 9.90 -9.74 8.09
CA LYS A 276 8.97 -9.79 9.24
C LYS A 276 7.61 -9.20 8.82
N PRO A 277 6.48 -9.63 9.42
CA PRO A 277 5.13 -9.19 9.02
C PRO A 277 4.75 -7.79 9.53
N VAL A 278 5.72 -6.88 9.57
CA VAL A 278 5.56 -5.53 10.10
C VAL A 278 6.54 -4.58 9.41
N LEU A 279 6.04 -3.39 9.08
CA LEU A 279 6.81 -2.25 8.61
C LEU A 279 6.09 -0.98 9.02
N GLY A 280 6.76 0.16 8.97
CA GLY A 280 6.09 1.43 9.19
C GLY A 280 6.94 2.60 8.79
N SER A 281 6.41 3.80 9.01
CA SER A 281 7.11 5.05 8.82
C SER A 281 6.88 5.95 10.01
N TYR A 282 7.89 6.76 10.31
CA TYR A 282 7.77 7.83 11.28
C TYR A 282 8.13 9.14 10.61
N ASP A 283 7.15 10.04 10.63
CA ASP A 283 7.28 11.41 10.17
C ASP A 283 7.45 12.30 11.40
N SER A 284 8.70 12.68 11.69
CA SER A 284 9.02 13.48 12.87
C SER A 284 8.58 14.94 12.74
N GLU A 285 8.32 15.43 11.53
CA GLU A 285 7.79 16.77 11.30
C GLU A 285 6.33 16.85 11.76
N ASN A 286 5.55 15.80 11.46
CA ASN A 286 4.15 15.70 11.84
C ASN A 286 3.92 14.93 13.15
N ASN A 287 4.97 14.39 13.78
CA ASN A 287 4.87 13.50 14.95
C ASN A 287 3.86 12.37 14.71
N LEU A 288 3.98 11.71 13.55
CA LEU A 288 3.04 10.69 13.08
C LEU A 288 3.78 9.37 12.86
N LEU A 289 3.35 8.34 13.59
CA LEU A 289 3.77 6.97 13.39
C LEU A 289 2.72 6.24 12.55
N THR A 290 3.10 5.73 11.39
CA THR A 290 2.26 4.87 10.56
C THR A 290 2.83 3.46 10.58
N ILE A 291 2.03 2.47 10.94
CA ILE A 291 2.43 1.07 11.04
C ILE A 291 1.56 0.25 10.11
N ILE A 292 2.17 -0.75 9.47
CA ILE A 292 1.48 -1.76 8.70
C ILE A 292 1.84 -3.14 9.24
N THR A 293 0.82 -3.94 9.46
CA THR A 293 0.95 -5.39 9.70
C THR A 293 0.16 -6.14 8.66
N PHE A 294 0.58 -7.36 8.34
CA PHE A 294 -0.05 -8.11 7.26
C PHE A 294 0.00 -9.62 7.49
N SER A 295 -0.88 -10.35 6.80
CA SER A 295 -0.83 -11.81 6.82
C SER A 295 0.40 -12.31 6.07
N PHE A 296 1.21 -13.11 6.75
CA PHE A 296 2.45 -13.66 6.21
C PHE A 296 2.69 -15.06 6.78
N ASN A 297 3.08 -15.99 5.92
CA ASN A 297 3.50 -17.32 6.33
C ASN A 297 4.91 -17.60 5.79
N PRO A 298 5.94 -17.70 6.65
CA PRO A 298 7.32 -17.94 6.20
C PRO A 298 7.52 -19.29 5.52
N ALA A 299 6.57 -20.22 5.63
CA ALA A 299 6.61 -21.50 4.93
C ALA A 299 6.17 -21.42 3.45
N ASP A 300 5.60 -20.29 3.02
CA ASP A 300 5.17 -20.10 1.65
C ASP A 300 6.37 -19.96 0.71
N LYS A 301 6.30 -20.66 -0.42
CA LYS A 301 7.43 -20.83 -1.32
C LYS A 301 7.46 -19.86 -2.49
N TYR A 302 6.32 -19.29 -2.86
CA TYR A 302 6.16 -18.59 -4.12
C TYR A 302 5.67 -17.18 -3.87
N TYR A 303 6.48 -16.21 -4.28
CA TYR A 303 6.14 -14.79 -4.27
C TYR A 303 6.40 -14.23 -5.65
N ASN A 304 5.43 -13.53 -6.24
CA ASN A 304 5.59 -13.04 -7.60
C ASN A 304 6.70 -11.99 -7.66
N ASN A 305 7.70 -12.22 -8.51
CA ASN A 305 8.81 -11.32 -8.71
C ASN A 305 8.38 -10.15 -9.63
N ALA A 306 8.50 -8.91 -9.16
CA ALA A 306 8.15 -7.73 -9.93
C ALA A 306 9.38 -6.93 -10.41
N VAL A 307 10.59 -7.46 -10.27
CA VAL A 307 11.83 -6.78 -10.66
C VAL A 307 11.85 -6.52 -12.16
N TRP A 308 12.26 -5.31 -12.54
CA TRP A 308 12.25 -4.86 -13.92
C TRP A 308 13.51 -5.25 -14.71
N PHE A 309 14.62 -5.47 -14.03
CA PHE A 309 15.93 -5.72 -14.63
C PHE A 309 16.56 -6.94 -13.96
N GLU A 310 16.40 -8.11 -14.55
CA GLU A 310 17.01 -9.33 -14.02
C GLU A 310 17.41 -10.27 -15.16
N ASP A 311 18.70 -10.58 -15.24
CA ASP A 311 19.19 -11.70 -16.03
C ASP A 311 18.85 -13.00 -15.29
N GLY A 312 18.20 -13.95 -15.96
CA GLY A 312 17.79 -15.21 -15.31
C GLY A 312 16.54 -15.08 -14.42
N TYR A 313 15.66 -14.11 -14.72
CA TYR A 313 14.41 -13.82 -14.02
C TYR A 313 13.67 -15.06 -13.46
N GLU A 314 13.49 -15.07 -12.14
CA GLU A 314 12.77 -16.12 -11.40
C GLU A 314 11.36 -15.65 -11.02
N ALA A 315 10.33 -16.11 -11.73
CA ALA A 315 8.96 -15.58 -11.61
C ALA A 315 8.33 -15.66 -10.22
N HIS A 316 8.77 -16.59 -9.38
CA HIS A 316 8.18 -16.85 -8.06
C HIS A 316 9.15 -16.62 -6.88
N LYS A 317 10.18 -15.80 -7.11
CA LYS A 317 11.18 -15.39 -6.10
C LYS A 317 11.15 -13.87 -5.87
N GLY A 318 9.96 -13.35 -5.64
CA GLY A 318 9.74 -11.94 -5.29
C GLY A 318 9.68 -11.72 -3.78
N GLU A 319 9.09 -10.59 -3.41
CA GLU A 319 9.07 -10.08 -2.04
C GLU A 319 7.64 -9.93 -1.50
N ALA A 320 7.55 -9.84 -0.17
CA ALA A 320 6.29 -9.60 0.53
C ALA A 320 6.15 -8.15 0.99
N ILE A 321 7.26 -7.40 1.08
CA ILE A 321 7.28 -5.99 1.43
C ILE A 321 7.97 -5.23 0.31
N ASN A 322 7.35 -4.13 -0.11
CA ASN A 322 8.02 -3.13 -0.91
C ASN A 322 7.72 -1.72 -0.39
N VAL A 323 8.66 -0.81 -0.65
CA VAL A 323 8.50 0.62 -0.39
C VAL A 323 8.77 1.35 -1.68
N PHE A 324 7.80 2.13 -2.15
CA PHE A 324 7.98 2.99 -3.32
C PHE A 324 8.01 4.45 -2.90
N ASN A 325 8.96 5.20 -3.43
CA ASN A 325 9.12 6.63 -3.22
C ASN A 325 8.87 7.33 -4.55
N ASP A 326 7.83 8.15 -4.65
CA ASP A 326 7.47 8.85 -5.87
C ASP A 326 8.19 10.21 -5.92
N GLY A 327 9.47 10.18 -6.28
CA GLY A 327 10.28 11.38 -6.50
C GLY A 327 10.52 11.71 -7.96
N SER A 328 11.26 12.79 -8.20
CA SER A 328 11.66 13.19 -9.56
C SER A 328 12.71 12.23 -10.15
N VAL A 329 12.64 11.97 -11.46
CA VAL A 329 13.69 11.21 -12.21
C VAL A 329 14.00 11.90 -13.53
N GLY A 330 15.28 12.11 -13.81
CA GLY A 330 15.72 12.66 -15.10
C GLY A 330 15.06 14.00 -15.44
N GLY A 331 14.82 14.83 -14.42
CA GLY A 331 14.15 16.13 -14.55
C GLY A 331 12.63 16.08 -14.73
N LYS A 332 12.01 14.89 -14.78
CA LYS A 332 10.55 14.75 -14.81
C LYS A 332 9.97 14.88 -13.39
N PRO A 333 8.83 15.57 -13.23
CA PRO A 333 8.16 15.66 -11.94
C PRO A 333 7.64 14.30 -11.48
N PRO A 334 7.46 14.10 -10.17
CA PRO A 334 6.80 12.92 -9.62
C PRO A 334 5.34 12.81 -10.09
N PHE A 335 4.71 11.66 -9.88
CA PHE A 335 3.29 11.49 -10.17
C PHE A 335 2.42 12.35 -9.24
N GLY A 336 2.80 12.48 -7.97
CA GLY A 336 1.88 12.79 -6.90
C GLY A 336 2.35 13.60 -5.70
N PRO A 337 3.64 13.95 -5.57
CA PRO A 337 4.58 13.18 -4.72
C PRO A 337 3.93 12.41 -3.55
N PHE A 338 4.32 11.16 -3.37
CA PHE A 338 3.90 10.31 -2.25
C PHE A 338 4.96 9.23 -1.96
N TYR A 339 4.77 8.47 -0.90
CA TYR A 339 5.42 7.18 -0.74
C TYR A 339 4.38 6.10 -0.48
N GLU A 340 4.73 4.86 -0.81
CA GLU A 340 3.90 3.69 -0.61
C GLU A 340 4.59 2.69 0.29
N LEU A 341 3.80 2.15 1.20
CA LEU A 341 4.11 0.95 1.96
C LEU A 341 3.23 -0.17 1.41
N GLU A 342 3.87 -1.19 0.88
CA GLU A 342 3.20 -2.23 0.11
C GLU A 342 3.42 -3.60 0.75
N THR A 343 2.38 -4.43 0.72
CA THR A 343 2.49 -5.81 1.19
C THR A 343 1.84 -6.79 0.22
N SER A 344 2.47 -7.94 0.03
CA SER A 344 1.98 -8.99 -0.87
C SER A 344 1.80 -10.31 -0.15
N SER A 345 0.71 -10.99 -0.47
CA SER A 345 0.57 -12.42 -0.18
C SER A 345 1.50 -13.25 -1.06
N SER A 346 1.79 -14.48 -0.65
CA SER A 346 2.35 -15.49 -1.54
C SER A 346 1.44 -15.70 -2.76
N ALA A 347 2.02 -15.96 -3.92
CA ALA A 347 1.29 -16.57 -5.03
C ALA A 347 1.11 -18.07 -4.73
N ARG A 348 -0.08 -18.64 -4.93
CA ARG A 348 -0.30 -20.07 -4.63
C ARG A 348 -1.06 -20.76 -5.77
N PRO A 349 -0.78 -22.06 -6.02
CA PRO A 349 -1.65 -22.84 -6.89
C PRO A 349 -3.05 -22.89 -6.29
N LEU A 350 -4.06 -22.66 -7.11
CA LEU A 350 -5.46 -22.77 -6.72
C LEU A 350 -6.20 -23.65 -7.71
N LYS A 351 -6.73 -24.78 -7.23
CA LYS A 351 -7.64 -25.59 -8.03
C LYS A 351 -8.96 -24.86 -8.26
N ALA A 352 -9.72 -25.30 -9.26
CA ALA A 352 -11.07 -24.82 -9.47
C ALA A 352 -11.89 -24.88 -8.16
N GLY A 353 -12.45 -23.74 -7.74
CA GLY A 353 -13.21 -23.59 -6.51
C GLY A 353 -12.41 -23.28 -5.24
N GLU A 354 -11.08 -23.38 -5.25
CA GLU A 354 -10.23 -23.06 -4.10
C GLU A 354 -10.05 -21.54 -3.92
N THR A 355 -9.64 -21.14 -2.71
CA THR A 355 -9.54 -19.74 -2.31
C THR A 355 -8.21 -19.40 -1.67
N HIS A 356 -7.79 -18.15 -1.81
CA HIS A 356 -6.62 -17.57 -1.15
C HIS A 356 -6.99 -16.20 -0.55
N SER A 357 -6.24 -15.73 0.44
CA SER A 357 -6.55 -14.48 1.12
C SER A 357 -5.31 -13.73 1.60
N HIS A 358 -5.45 -12.42 1.73
CA HIS A 358 -4.46 -11.51 2.29
C HIS A 358 -5.13 -10.49 3.21
N THR A 359 -4.46 -10.15 4.30
CA THR A 359 -4.86 -9.10 5.23
C THR A 359 -3.76 -8.06 5.29
N HIS A 360 -4.14 -6.79 5.15
CA HIS A 360 -3.29 -5.62 5.26
C HIS A 360 -3.94 -4.65 6.27
N LYS A 361 -3.23 -4.34 7.36
CA LYS A 361 -3.71 -3.46 8.42
C LYS A 361 -2.85 -2.22 8.50
N VAL A 362 -3.48 -1.05 8.51
CA VAL A 362 -2.83 0.24 8.65
C VAL A 362 -3.21 0.85 9.98
N PHE A 363 -2.22 1.32 10.74
CA PHE A 363 -2.38 2.02 12.00
C PHE A 363 -1.72 3.38 11.90
N HIS A 364 -2.40 4.42 12.37
CA HIS A 364 -1.85 5.75 12.54
C HIS A 364 -1.88 6.09 14.03
N VAL A 365 -0.77 6.61 14.55
CA VAL A 365 -0.64 7.02 15.95
C VAL A 365 0.10 8.35 16.03
N THR A 366 -0.43 9.29 16.81
CA THR A 366 0.20 10.57 17.14
C THR A 366 -0.06 10.91 18.60
N GLY A 367 0.75 11.76 19.22
CA GLY A 367 0.59 12.17 20.61
C GLY A 367 1.91 12.25 21.36
N GLU A 368 1.92 11.90 22.64
CA GLU A 368 3.11 12.01 23.47
C GLU A 368 4.26 11.12 22.95
N ARG A 369 5.43 11.74 22.80
CA ARG A 369 6.63 11.09 22.26
C ARG A 369 7.01 9.83 23.04
N HIS A 370 6.82 9.81 24.36
CA HIS A 370 7.16 8.65 25.18
C HIS A 370 6.37 7.40 24.77
N THR A 371 5.06 7.53 24.56
CA THR A 371 4.20 6.42 24.14
C THR A 371 4.50 6.01 22.69
N LEU A 372 4.72 6.98 21.79
CA LEU A 372 5.15 6.65 20.42
C LEU A 372 6.48 5.90 20.39
N ASN A 373 7.42 6.25 21.27
CA ASN A 373 8.69 5.55 21.41
C ASN A 373 8.50 4.12 21.88
N GLN A 374 7.66 3.90 22.90
CA GLN A 374 7.32 2.57 23.38
C GLN A 374 6.71 1.70 22.27
N ILE A 375 5.81 2.25 21.45
CA ILE A 375 5.22 1.53 20.30
C ILE A 375 6.31 1.17 19.30
N SER A 376 7.20 2.11 18.97
CA SER A 376 8.30 1.89 18.03
C SER A 376 9.25 0.80 18.51
N GLU A 377 9.65 0.82 19.78
CA GLU A 377 10.52 -0.19 20.37
C GLU A 377 9.85 -1.58 20.38
N ASN A 378 8.57 -1.64 20.76
CA ASN A 378 7.82 -2.90 20.81
C ASN A 378 7.64 -3.56 19.43
N LEU A 379 7.36 -2.76 18.40
CA LEU A 379 7.02 -3.28 17.07
C LEU A 379 8.22 -3.37 16.13
N PHE A 380 9.13 -2.40 16.21
CA PHE A 380 10.27 -2.29 15.31
C PHE A 380 11.60 -2.64 15.95
N GLY A 381 11.68 -2.64 17.28
CA GLY A 381 12.94 -2.87 18.00
C GLY A 381 13.88 -1.66 18.00
N VAL A 382 13.37 -0.46 17.71
CA VAL A 382 14.16 0.78 17.65
C VAL A 382 13.38 1.98 18.20
N ASP A 383 14.08 2.90 18.85
CA ASP A 383 13.53 4.16 19.35
C ASP A 383 13.35 5.23 18.26
N LEU A 384 12.51 6.23 18.51
CA LEU A 384 12.22 7.30 17.55
C LEU A 384 13.44 8.19 17.29
N ALA A 385 14.30 8.38 18.29
CA ALA A 385 15.50 9.21 18.15
C ALA A 385 16.46 8.62 17.10
N THR A 386 16.61 7.30 17.06
CA THR A 386 17.42 6.58 16.08
C THR A 386 16.80 6.73 14.69
N ILE A 387 15.48 6.53 14.57
CA ILE A 387 14.76 6.71 13.29
C ILE A 387 14.92 8.13 12.74
N GLU A 388 14.87 9.16 13.59
CA GLU A 388 15.03 10.56 13.20
C GLU A 388 16.44 10.92 12.74
N ASN A 389 17.45 10.24 13.28
CA ASN A 389 18.85 10.60 13.10
C ASN A 389 19.60 9.69 12.13
N VAL A 390 19.01 8.58 11.68
CA VAL A 390 19.67 7.58 10.80
C VAL A 390 20.18 8.14 9.46
N PHE A 391 19.63 9.27 9.00
CA PHE A 391 20.06 9.99 7.79
C PHE A 391 20.54 11.43 8.07
N LYS A 392 20.87 11.75 9.32
CA LYS A 392 21.55 13.00 9.68
C LYS A 392 23.04 12.69 9.80
N ASP A 393 23.86 13.49 9.13
CA ASP A 393 25.32 13.40 9.19
C ASP A 393 25.87 14.01 10.49
#